data_AF-A0A227J897-F1
#
_entry.id   AF-A0A227J897-F1
#
_cell.length_a   1.000
_cell.length_b   1.000
_cell.length_c   1.000
_cell.angle_alpha   90.00
_cell.angle_beta   90.00
_cell.angle_gamma   90.00
#
_symmetry.space_group_name_H-M   'P 1'
#
loop_
_entity.id
_entity.type
_entity.pdbx_description
1 polymer ?
#
loop_
_entity_poly.entity_id
_entity_poly.type
_entity_poly.pdbx_seq_one_letter_code
_entity_poly.pdbx_strand_id
1 'polypeptide(L)'
;KLVKSMKQPGKNVTGLSDLSPVAQHVELIQEILPQVKSIGVVFNPGEANAVTLVNLLKESAEAKGIKVVEATALKSADVQSATQAIAAKSDILYAPTDNTVASAIEGMIVAANQAKKPVFGGAT
;
A
#
# COMPACT_ATOMS: atom_id res chain seq x y z
N LYS A 1 -13.84 18.32 0.48
CA LYS A 1 -13.01 19.55 0.63
C LYS A 1 -11.92 19.24 1.66
N LEU A 2 -10.64 19.37 1.29
CA LEU A 2 -9.51 19.16 2.20
C LEU A 2 -9.18 20.47 2.96
N VAL A 3 -8.62 20.34 4.17
CA VAL A 3 -8.16 21.49 4.97
C VAL A 3 -6.87 22.07 4.38
N LYS A 4 -6.67 23.39 4.54
CA LYS A 4 -5.46 24.08 4.00
C LYS A 4 -4.23 23.94 4.91
N SER A 5 -4.42 23.61 6.19
CA SER A 5 -3.35 23.47 7.17
C SER A 5 -3.79 22.50 8.27
N MET A 6 -2.87 21.64 8.70
CA MET A 6 -3.09 20.71 9.82
C MET A 6 -3.06 21.44 11.17
N LYS A 7 -2.31 22.55 11.28
CA LYS A 7 -2.15 23.30 12.54
C LYS A 7 -3.31 24.26 12.80
N GLN A 8 -3.85 24.88 11.76
CA GLN A 8 -5.02 25.75 11.82
C GLN A 8 -5.88 25.54 10.57
N PRO A 9 -6.86 24.62 10.61
CA PRO A 9 -7.63 24.24 9.42
C PRO A 9 -8.51 25.36 8.84
N GLY A 10 -8.80 26.41 9.64
CA GLY A 10 -9.34 27.69 9.19
C GLY A 10 -10.81 27.69 8.77
N LYS A 11 -11.51 26.56 8.86
CA LYS A 11 -12.94 26.40 8.56
C LYS A 11 -13.59 25.47 9.59
N ASN A 12 -14.71 24.87 9.23
CA ASN A 12 -15.54 23.99 10.06
C ASN A 12 -15.13 22.50 9.99
N VAL A 13 -13.92 22.16 9.54
CA VAL A 13 -13.44 20.77 9.41
C VAL A 13 -12.14 20.62 10.20
N THR A 14 -12.09 19.64 11.11
CA THR A 14 -10.94 19.26 11.94
C THR A 14 -10.99 17.75 12.20
N GLY A 15 -9.96 17.16 12.82
CA GLY A 15 -9.92 15.72 13.12
C GLY A 15 -8.53 15.21 13.45
N LEU A 16 -8.35 13.89 13.31
CA LEU A 16 -7.09 13.17 13.46
C LEU A 16 -6.71 12.54 12.11
N SER A 17 -5.42 12.30 11.90
CA SER A 17 -4.91 11.62 10.71
C SER A 17 -4.16 10.37 11.14
N ASP A 18 -4.42 9.29 10.40
CA ASP A 18 -3.83 7.96 10.48
C ASP A 18 -2.76 7.76 9.38
N LEU A 19 -2.05 8.83 9.00
CA LEU A 19 -1.05 8.76 7.94
C LEU A 19 0.05 7.74 8.28
N SER A 20 0.11 6.65 7.51
CA SER A 20 1.10 5.58 7.72
C SER A 20 2.53 6.08 7.55
N PRO A 21 3.49 5.64 8.39
CA PRO A 21 4.90 5.95 8.23
C PRO A 21 5.54 5.08 7.13
N VAL A 22 5.14 5.30 5.87
CA VAL A 22 5.50 4.43 4.74
C VAL A 22 7.01 4.26 4.56
N ALA A 23 7.79 5.31 4.80
CA ALA A 23 9.26 5.22 4.75
C ALA A 23 9.83 4.19 5.75
N GLN A 24 9.30 4.18 6.98
CA GLN A 24 9.68 3.21 8.01
C GLN A 24 9.22 1.79 7.64
N HIS A 25 8.07 1.64 6.98
CA HIS A 25 7.64 0.34 6.47
C HIS A 25 8.62 -0.20 5.42
N VAL A 26 9.11 0.64 4.51
CA VAL A 26 10.12 0.24 3.51
C VAL A 26 11.47 -0.08 4.18
N GLU A 27 11.86 0.62 5.25
CA GLU A 27 13.00 0.25 6.11
C GLU A 27 12.83 -1.14 6.72
N LEU A 28 11.71 -1.39 7.36
CA LEU A 28 11.44 -2.66 8.01
C LEU A 28 11.35 -3.81 7.00
N ILE A 29 10.74 -3.59 5.83
CA ILE A 29 10.71 -4.59 4.75
C ILE A 29 12.13 -4.97 4.33
N GLN A 30 13.03 -4.00 4.20
CA GLN A 30 14.42 -4.28 3.83
C GLN A 30 15.20 -4.96 4.96
N GLU A 31 14.89 -4.68 6.22
CA GLU A 31 15.49 -5.39 7.36
C GLU A 31 15.06 -6.86 7.38
N ILE A 32 13.77 -7.15 7.15
CA ILE A 32 13.21 -8.51 7.14
C ILE A 32 13.64 -9.27 5.88
N LEU A 33 13.68 -8.59 4.73
CA LEU A 33 14.08 -9.15 3.43
C LEU A 33 15.21 -8.30 2.81
N PRO A 34 16.48 -8.49 3.24
CA PRO A 34 17.61 -7.68 2.77
C PRO A 34 17.86 -7.69 1.26
N GLN A 35 17.35 -8.72 0.57
CA GLN A 35 17.50 -8.89 -0.89
C GLN A 35 16.28 -8.42 -1.68
N VAL A 36 15.33 -7.72 -1.06
CA VAL A 36 14.13 -7.20 -1.73
C VAL A 36 14.54 -6.26 -2.87
N LYS A 37 13.98 -6.49 -4.07
CA LYS A 37 14.15 -5.64 -5.25
C LYS A 37 12.84 -5.07 -5.76
N SER A 38 11.72 -5.67 -5.34
CA SER A 38 10.40 -5.29 -5.81
C SER A 38 9.32 -5.42 -4.73
N ILE A 39 8.50 -4.38 -4.60
CA ILE A 39 7.32 -4.34 -3.73
C ILE A 39 6.09 -4.22 -4.62
N GLY A 40 5.18 -5.19 -4.54
CA GLY A 40 3.90 -5.13 -5.23
C GLY A 40 2.85 -4.45 -4.36
N VAL A 41 1.98 -3.63 -4.94
CA VAL A 41 0.89 -2.97 -4.23
C VAL A 41 -0.40 -3.01 -5.05
N VAL A 42 -1.49 -3.43 -4.40
CA VAL A 42 -2.85 -3.28 -4.92
C VAL A 42 -3.50 -2.13 -4.19
N PHE A 43 -4.18 -1.24 -4.91
CA PHE A 43 -4.89 -0.10 -4.32
C PHE A 43 -6.11 0.30 -5.14
N ASN A 44 -7.04 1.03 -4.52
CA ASN A 44 -8.16 1.65 -5.20
C ASN A 44 -7.83 3.09 -5.61
N PRO A 45 -7.70 3.40 -6.92
CA PRO A 45 -7.42 4.76 -7.36
C PRO A 45 -8.56 5.76 -7.09
N GLY A 46 -9.76 5.27 -6.73
CA GLY A 46 -10.87 6.10 -6.25
C GLY A 46 -10.73 6.57 -4.81
N GLU A 47 -9.80 6.01 -4.04
CA GLU A 47 -9.53 6.35 -2.64
C GLU A 47 -8.31 7.29 -2.55
N ALA A 48 -8.55 8.57 -2.25
CA ALA A 48 -7.48 9.58 -2.21
C ALA A 48 -6.38 9.26 -1.17
N ASN A 49 -6.75 8.62 -0.06
CA ASN A 49 -5.82 8.08 0.94
C ASN A 49 -4.88 7.05 0.31
N ALA A 50 -5.42 6.08 -0.43
CA ALA A 50 -4.63 5.02 -1.06
C ALA A 50 -3.66 5.57 -2.11
N VAL A 51 -4.12 6.50 -2.95
CA VAL A 51 -3.26 7.19 -3.93
C VAL A 51 -2.10 7.91 -3.25
N THR A 52 -2.37 8.60 -2.13
CA THR A 52 -1.33 9.30 -1.36
C THR A 52 -0.30 8.32 -0.80
N LEU A 53 -0.75 7.21 -0.20
CA LEU A 53 0.13 6.19 0.37
C LEU A 53 0.98 5.47 -0.68
N VAL A 54 0.43 5.19 -1.86
CA VAL A 54 1.18 4.58 -2.97
C VAL A 54 2.24 5.54 -3.51
N ASN A 55 1.96 6.84 -3.59
CA ASN A 55 2.97 7.82 -3.97
C ASN A 55 4.12 7.88 -2.95
N LEU A 56 3.81 7.92 -1.66
CA LEU A 56 4.82 7.87 -0.60
C LEU A 56 5.63 6.56 -0.63
N LEU A 57 4.99 5.43 -0.97
CA LEU A 57 5.65 4.14 -1.15
C LEU A 57 6.65 4.20 -2.31
N LYS A 58 6.26 4.79 -3.44
CA LYS A 58 7.14 4.94 -4.61
C LYS A 58 8.35 5.80 -4.29
N GLU A 59 8.14 6.96 -3.68
CA GLU A 59 9.23 7.86 -3.26
C GLU A 59 10.19 7.14 -2.30
N SER A 60 9.66 6.45 -1.29
CA SER A 60 10.46 5.73 -0.29
C SER A 60 11.21 4.53 -0.88
N ALA A 61 10.58 3.79 -1.80
CA ALA A 61 11.18 2.62 -2.44
C ALA A 61 12.26 3.04 -3.46
N GLU A 62 12.02 4.09 -4.24
CA GLU A 62 12.97 4.63 -5.22
C GLU A 62 14.26 5.09 -4.54
N ALA A 63 14.17 5.77 -3.39
CA ALA A 63 15.32 6.17 -2.59
C ALA A 63 16.23 5.00 -2.16
N LYS A 64 15.71 3.76 -2.22
CA LYS A 64 16.43 2.52 -1.88
C LYS A 64 16.71 1.61 -3.07
N GLY A 65 16.39 2.05 -4.29
CA GLY A 65 16.53 1.23 -5.50
C GLY A 65 15.56 0.05 -5.57
N ILE A 66 14.44 0.11 -4.84
CA ILE A 66 13.39 -0.91 -4.85
C ILE A 66 12.30 -0.50 -5.84
N LYS A 67 11.91 -1.41 -6.73
CA LYS A 67 10.85 -1.16 -7.72
C LYS A 67 9.47 -1.36 -7.11
N VAL A 68 8.55 -0.43 -7.33
CA VAL A 68 7.13 -0.62 -7.01
C VAL A 68 6.39 -1.20 -8.23
N VAL A 69 5.61 -2.27 -8.01
CA VAL A 69 4.77 -2.90 -9.03
C VAL A 69 3.30 -2.70 -8.64
N GLU A 70 2.59 -1.90 -9.43
CA GLU A 70 1.24 -1.48 -9.11
C GLU A 70 0.18 -2.33 -9.82
N ALA A 71 -0.92 -2.59 -9.13
CA ALA A 71 -2.20 -2.96 -9.74
C ALA A 71 -3.34 -2.21 -9.05
N THR A 72 -4.41 -1.96 -9.79
CA THR A 72 -5.59 -1.24 -9.28
C THR A 72 -6.76 -2.18 -9.08
N ALA A 73 -7.51 -1.99 -8.00
CA ALA A 73 -8.79 -2.65 -7.76
C ALA A 73 -9.84 -1.61 -7.38
N LEU A 74 -10.90 -1.45 -8.19
CA LEU A 74 -11.96 -0.47 -7.94
C LEU A 74 -12.97 -0.92 -6.87
N LYS A 75 -12.98 -2.23 -6.56
CA LYS A 75 -13.86 -2.88 -5.60
C LYS A 75 -13.18 -4.13 -5.03
N SER A 76 -13.64 -4.55 -3.85
CA SER A 76 -13.07 -5.67 -3.08
C SER A 76 -12.97 -6.98 -3.87
N ALA A 77 -13.96 -7.26 -4.72
CA ALA A 77 -14.01 -8.45 -5.56
C ALA A 77 -12.83 -8.57 -6.56
N ASP A 78 -12.22 -7.44 -6.93
CA ASP A 78 -11.13 -7.41 -7.91
C ASP A 78 -9.74 -7.51 -7.25
N VAL A 79 -9.65 -7.44 -5.90
CA VAL A 79 -8.37 -7.40 -5.18
C VAL A 79 -7.58 -8.68 -5.37
N GLN A 80 -8.23 -9.84 -5.33
CA GLN A 80 -7.54 -11.12 -5.51
C GLN A 80 -6.92 -11.24 -6.91
N SER A 81 -7.68 -10.93 -7.96
CA SER A 81 -7.19 -11.02 -9.35
C SER A 81 -6.12 -9.96 -9.64
N ALA A 82 -6.27 -8.74 -9.10
CA ALA A 82 -5.25 -7.70 -9.17
C ALA A 82 -3.95 -8.15 -8.49
N THR A 83 -4.05 -8.79 -7.31
CA THR A 83 -2.89 -9.34 -6.59
C THR A 83 -2.19 -10.42 -7.40
N GLN A 84 -2.95 -11.36 -7.99
CA GLN A 84 -2.39 -12.42 -8.84
C GLN A 84 -1.58 -11.86 -10.02
N ALA A 85 -2.02 -10.75 -10.62
CA ALA A 85 -1.35 -10.14 -11.77
C ALA A 85 0.06 -9.58 -11.46
N ILE A 86 0.34 -9.25 -10.19
CA ILE A 86 1.59 -8.64 -9.75
C ILE A 86 2.42 -9.50 -8.81
N ALA A 87 1.84 -10.52 -8.18
CA ALA A 87 2.53 -11.34 -7.18
C ALA A 87 3.80 -12.01 -7.73
N ALA A 88 3.74 -12.58 -8.94
CA ALA A 88 4.91 -13.20 -9.57
C ALA A 88 6.03 -12.19 -9.93
N LYS A 89 5.70 -10.90 -10.04
CA LYS A 89 6.62 -9.81 -10.40
C LYS A 89 7.17 -9.07 -9.18
N SER A 90 6.78 -9.50 -7.98
CA SER A 90 7.09 -8.82 -6.72
C SER A 90 7.80 -9.79 -5.78
N ASP A 91 8.72 -9.29 -4.95
CA ASP A 91 9.37 -10.09 -3.91
C ASP A 91 8.51 -10.16 -2.66
N ILE A 92 7.77 -9.08 -2.40
CA ILE A 92 6.81 -8.93 -1.30
C ILE A 92 5.60 -8.11 -1.79
N LEU A 93 4.43 -8.35 -1.19
CA LEU A 93 3.24 -7.52 -1.39
C LEU A 93 3.04 -6.60 -0.20
N TYR A 94 2.70 -5.33 -0.46
CA TYR A 94 2.36 -4.34 0.55
C TYR A 94 0.84 -4.10 0.54
N ALA A 95 0.21 -4.27 1.71
CA ALA A 95 -1.21 -3.98 1.92
C ALA A 95 -1.35 -2.60 2.58
N PRO A 96 -1.61 -1.51 1.83
CA PRO A 96 -1.73 -0.15 2.38
C PRO A 96 -3.02 0.03 3.19
N THR A 97 -3.15 1.16 3.89
CA THR A 97 -4.41 1.61 4.51
C THR A 97 -5.40 2.07 3.44
N ASP A 98 -5.98 1.10 2.76
CA ASP A 98 -6.96 1.21 1.68
C ASP A 98 -8.19 0.35 2.07
N ASN A 99 -9.39 0.94 2.02
CA ASN A 99 -10.59 0.26 2.52
C ASN A 99 -11.00 -0.93 1.64
N THR A 100 -10.73 -0.81 0.34
CA THR A 100 -11.00 -1.85 -0.65
C THR A 100 -10.12 -3.08 -0.42
N VAL A 101 -8.83 -2.86 -0.14
CA VAL A 101 -7.87 -3.91 0.21
C VAL A 101 -8.18 -4.51 1.57
N ALA A 102 -8.43 -3.68 2.59
CA ALA A 102 -8.75 -4.14 3.94
C ALA A 102 -9.98 -5.06 3.95
N SER A 103 -11.02 -4.70 3.19
CA SER A 103 -12.25 -5.50 3.06
C SER A 103 -12.06 -6.81 2.29
N ALA A 104 -10.94 -6.98 1.58
CA ALA A 104 -10.64 -8.14 0.75
C ALA A 104 -9.26 -8.74 1.04
N ILE A 105 -8.73 -8.51 2.26
CA ILE A 105 -7.36 -8.89 2.62
C ILE A 105 -7.14 -10.41 2.51
N GLU A 106 -8.17 -11.21 2.79
CA GLU A 106 -8.14 -12.66 2.62
C GLU A 106 -7.84 -13.05 1.16
N GLY A 107 -8.48 -12.39 0.19
CA GLY A 107 -8.25 -12.64 -1.23
C GLY A 107 -6.83 -12.28 -1.66
N MET A 108 -6.28 -11.18 -1.14
CA MET A 108 -4.87 -10.81 -1.34
C MET A 108 -3.94 -11.89 -0.75
N ILE A 109 -4.17 -12.34 0.49
CA ILE A 109 -3.35 -13.35 1.16
C ILE A 109 -3.41 -14.69 0.40
N VAL A 110 -4.58 -15.11 -0.07
CA VAL A 110 -4.71 -16.34 -0.88
C VAL A 110 -3.86 -16.25 -2.15
N ALA A 111 -3.97 -15.15 -2.90
CA ALA A 111 -3.18 -14.92 -4.11
C ALA A 111 -1.67 -14.87 -3.82
N ALA A 112 -1.28 -14.19 -2.74
CA ALA A 112 0.11 -14.09 -2.29
C ALA A 112 0.69 -15.46 -1.94
N ASN A 113 -0.04 -16.25 -1.15
CA ASN A 113 0.36 -17.59 -0.73
C ASN A 113 0.48 -18.56 -1.91
N GLN A 114 -0.43 -18.48 -2.89
CA GLN A 114 -0.34 -19.26 -4.13
C GLN A 114 0.95 -18.95 -4.90
N ALA A 115 1.37 -17.69 -4.92
CA ALA A 115 2.63 -17.25 -5.52
C ALA A 115 3.85 -17.41 -4.59
N LYS A 116 3.66 -17.91 -3.37
CA LYS A 116 4.68 -18.01 -2.30
C LYS A 116 5.35 -16.67 -2.00
N LYS A 117 4.57 -15.59 -1.96
CA LYS A 117 5.04 -14.23 -1.67
C LYS A 117 4.53 -13.78 -0.30
N PRO A 118 5.39 -13.19 0.55
CA PRO A 118 4.94 -12.60 1.80
C PRO A 118 4.05 -11.37 1.56
N VAL A 119 3.21 -11.08 2.55
CA VAL A 119 2.39 -9.85 2.61
C VAL A 119 2.84 -9.04 3.83
N PHE A 120 3.18 -7.77 3.62
CA PHE A 120 3.45 -6.80 4.67
C PHE A 120 2.21 -5.92 4.88
N GLY A 121 1.67 -5.91 6.10
CA GLY A 121 0.54 -5.06 6.46
C GLY A 121 1.00 -3.63 6.77
N GLY A 122 0.40 -2.65 6.12
CA GLY A 122 0.64 -1.22 6.34
C GLY A 122 -0.36 -0.56 7.30
N ALA A 123 -1.34 -1.31 7.80
CA ALA A 123 -2.25 -0.87 8.86
C ALA A 123 -1.56 -1.02 10.23
N THR A 124 -1.63 0.04 11.02
CA THR A 124 -1.12 0.12 12.41
C THR A 124 -2.28 0.27 13.37
#